data_AF-A0A372RQM3-F1
#
_entry.id   AF-A0A372RQM3-F1
#
_cell.length_a   1.000
_cell.length_b   1.000
_cell.length_c   1.000
_cell.angle_alpha   90.00
_cell.angle_beta   90.00
_cell.angle_gamma   90.00
#
_symmetry.space_group_name_H-M   'P 1'
#
loop_
_entity.id
_entity.type
_entity.pdbx_description
1 polymer ?
#
loop_
_entity_poly.entity_id
_entity_poly.type
_entity_poly.pdbx_seq_one_letter_code
_entity_poly.pdbx_strand_id
1 'polypeptide(L)'
;MGKETSRGTCSQPHHVAFSFNIDDRTYYYGHNVERRYWFIRELYVGGKMGPETAHGHLRQPFHVAAPFEVNSKLYYYTQNLDTKFWYIQELLPGGRMGKKSVNGNWINGYDVLFVSEIEEKSYVFAKSY
;
A
#
# COMPACT_ATOMS: atom_id res chain seq x y z
N MET A 1 -5.81 23.22 13.73
CA MET A 1 -6.14 21.79 13.52
C MET A 1 -7.57 21.67 13.02
N GLY A 2 -7.83 20.79 12.05
CA GLY A 2 -9.19 20.51 11.56
C GLY A 2 -10.02 19.69 12.55
N LYS A 3 -11.33 19.58 12.31
CA LYS A 3 -12.23 18.70 13.08
C LYS A 3 -12.10 17.26 12.55
N GLU A 4 -12.24 16.28 13.44
CA GLU A 4 -12.46 14.88 13.03
C GLU A 4 -13.69 14.79 12.12
N THR A 5 -13.56 14.21 10.94
CA THR A 5 -14.62 14.18 9.91
C THR A 5 -15.31 12.82 9.78
N SER A 6 -14.70 11.76 10.30
CA SER A 6 -15.27 10.41 10.33
C SER A 6 -14.70 9.62 11.51
N ARG A 7 -15.55 8.79 12.13
CA ARG A 7 -15.19 7.89 13.23
C ARG A 7 -15.74 6.51 12.97
N GLY A 8 -14.96 5.50 13.29
CA GLY A 8 -15.38 4.11 13.28
C GLY A 8 -14.33 3.24 13.95
N THR A 9 -14.73 2.06 14.39
CA THR A 9 -13.80 1.02 14.81
C THR A 9 -13.45 0.18 13.59
N CYS A 10 -12.17 0.20 13.20
CA CYS A 10 -11.66 -0.96 12.51
C CYS A 10 -11.39 -2.04 13.57
N SER A 11 -11.99 -3.21 13.41
CA SER A 11 -11.84 -4.31 14.36
C SER A 11 -10.42 -4.89 14.40
N GLN A 12 -9.49 -4.39 13.58
CA GLN A 12 -8.16 -4.96 13.39
C GLN A 12 -7.09 -3.85 13.35
N PRO A 13 -6.00 -3.95 14.14
CA PRO A 13 -4.87 -3.06 14.00
C PRO A 13 -4.18 -3.31 12.64
N HIS A 14 -3.88 -2.27 11.87
CA HIS A 14 -3.12 -2.40 10.63
C HIS A 14 -1.68 -1.99 10.87
N HIS A 15 -0.78 -2.83 10.39
CA HIS A 15 0.66 -2.59 10.49
C HIS A 15 1.17 -1.77 9.31
N VAL A 16 0.50 -1.89 8.15
CA VAL A 16 0.86 -1.16 6.94
C VAL A 16 -0.39 -0.52 6.35
N ALA A 17 -0.31 0.76 6.04
CA ALA A 17 -1.36 1.49 5.37
C ALA A 17 -0.78 2.61 4.51
N PHE A 18 -1.42 2.87 3.38
CA PHE A 18 -1.11 4.00 2.52
C PHE A 18 -2.36 4.41 1.74
N SER A 19 -2.38 5.65 1.26
CA SER A 19 -3.41 6.13 0.33
C SER A 19 -2.86 6.18 -1.09
N PHE A 20 -3.75 6.14 -2.07
CA PHE A 20 -3.39 6.31 -3.46
C PHE A 20 -4.55 6.89 -4.27
N ASN A 21 -4.23 7.51 -5.41
CA ASN A 21 -5.21 8.12 -6.30
C ASN A 21 -5.21 7.38 -7.65
N ILE A 22 -6.41 7.13 -8.21
CA ILE A 22 -6.59 6.63 -9.57
C ILE A 22 -7.95 7.08 -10.08
N ASP A 23 -8.00 7.58 -11.32
CA ASP A 23 -9.21 8.12 -11.97
C ASP A 23 -9.98 9.14 -11.10
N ASP A 24 -9.26 10.15 -10.59
CA ASP A 24 -9.79 11.23 -9.71
C ASP A 24 -10.43 10.76 -8.40
N ARG A 25 -10.21 9.49 -8.02
CA ARG A 25 -10.69 8.91 -6.77
C ARG A 25 -9.52 8.58 -5.86
N THR A 26 -9.70 8.85 -4.58
CA THR A 26 -8.73 8.49 -3.54
C THR A 26 -9.16 7.20 -2.88
N TYR A 27 -8.19 6.31 -2.65
CA TYR A 27 -8.39 5.05 -1.96
C TYR A 27 -7.42 4.92 -0.79
N TYR A 28 -7.79 4.06 0.15
CA TYR A 28 -7.01 3.69 1.31
C TYR A 28 -6.76 2.18 1.30
N TYR A 29 -5.49 1.79 1.30
CA TYR A 29 -5.07 0.42 1.50
C TYR A 29 -4.70 0.19 2.96
N GLY A 30 -5.16 -0.92 3.54
CA GLY A 30 -4.75 -1.36 4.86
C GLY A 30 -4.39 -2.84 4.87
N HIS A 31 -3.37 -3.20 5.65
CA HIS A 31 -2.90 -4.56 5.82
C HIS A 31 -2.58 -4.87 7.29
N ASN A 32 -3.17 -5.96 7.79
CA ASN A 32 -2.84 -6.56 9.08
C ASN A 32 -1.89 -7.75 8.86
N VAL A 33 -0.63 -7.58 9.26
CA VAL A 33 0.43 -8.60 9.14
C VAL A 33 0.06 -9.93 9.81
N GLU A 34 -0.46 -9.90 11.04
CA GLU A 34 -0.74 -11.10 11.84
C GLU A 34 -1.83 -11.96 11.23
N ARG A 35 -2.93 -11.32 10.81
CA ARG A 35 -4.09 -11.96 10.17
C ARG A 35 -3.88 -12.18 8.67
N ARG A 36 -2.83 -11.58 8.11
CA ARG A 36 -2.56 -11.51 6.66
C ARG A 36 -3.71 -10.92 5.85
N TYR A 37 -4.61 -10.20 6.51
CA TYR A 37 -5.80 -9.62 5.91
C TYR A 37 -5.46 -8.25 5.33
N TRP A 38 -5.92 -7.99 4.11
CA TRP A 38 -5.81 -6.69 3.47
C TRP A 38 -7.14 -6.25 2.88
N PHE A 39 -7.30 -4.94 2.74
CA PHE A 39 -8.46 -4.35 2.12
C PHE A 39 -8.11 -3.02 1.43
N ILE A 40 -8.98 -2.61 0.51
CA ILE A 40 -8.99 -1.30 -0.14
C ILE A 40 -10.36 -0.69 0.07
N ARG A 41 -10.42 0.59 0.44
CA ARG A 41 -11.66 1.37 0.49
C ARG A 41 -11.51 2.69 -0.24
N GLU A 42 -12.61 3.21 -0.75
CA GLU A 42 -12.63 4.58 -1.26
C GLU A 42 -12.63 5.59 -0.10
N LEU A 43 -11.94 6.71 -0.29
CA LEU A 43 -11.98 7.87 0.58
C LEU A 43 -12.76 8.98 -0.14
N TYR A 44 -13.88 9.39 0.43
CA TYR A 44 -14.70 10.46 -0.12
C TYR A 44 -14.20 11.84 0.29
N VAL A 45 -14.63 12.83 -0.51
CA VAL A 45 -14.42 14.26 -0.25
C VAL A 45 -14.79 14.61 1.19
N GLY A 46 -13.94 15.43 1.82
CA GLY A 46 -14.07 15.76 3.24
C GLY A 46 -13.49 14.70 4.19
N GLY A 47 -12.70 13.76 3.69
CA GLY A 47 -11.99 12.77 4.51
C GLY A 47 -12.91 11.71 5.10
N LYS A 48 -13.99 11.36 4.40
CA LYS A 48 -14.95 10.35 4.87
C LYS A 48 -14.58 8.97 4.33
N MET A 49 -14.56 7.97 5.21
CA MET A 49 -14.39 6.57 4.80
C MET A 49 -15.58 6.13 3.95
N GLY A 50 -15.31 5.71 2.72
CA GLY A 50 -16.27 5.08 1.82
C GLY A 50 -16.33 3.56 1.98
N PRO A 51 -17.01 2.88 1.04
CA PRO A 51 -17.15 1.43 1.04
C PRO A 51 -15.82 0.74 0.74
N GLU A 52 -15.73 -0.52 1.17
CA GLU A 52 -14.66 -1.41 0.77
C GLU A 52 -14.87 -1.87 -0.67
N THR A 53 -13.84 -1.73 -1.49
CA THR A 53 -13.86 -2.05 -2.92
C THR A 53 -13.17 -3.37 -3.22
N ALA A 54 -12.24 -3.80 -2.36
CA ALA A 54 -11.57 -5.08 -2.46
C ALA A 54 -11.01 -5.53 -1.10
N HIS A 55 -10.87 -6.84 -0.92
CA HIS A 55 -10.18 -7.42 0.24
C HIS A 55 -9.65 -8.82 -0.07
N GLY A 56 -8.84 -9.35 0.83
CA GLY A 56 -8.41 -10.73 0.78
C GLY A 56 -7.38 -11.08 1.83
N HIS A 57 -6.74 -12.24 1.64
CA HIS A 57 -5.66 -12.71 2.48
C HIS A 57 -4.38 -12.89 1.66
N LEU A 58 -3.25 -12.45 2.22
CA LEU A 58 -1.93 -12.68 1.63
C LEU A 58 -1.40 -14.04 2.05
N ARG A 59 -0.84 -14.79 1.09
CA ARG A 59 -0.04 -15.99 1.41
C ARG A 59 1.19 -15.62 2.24
N GLN A 60 1.80 -14.47 1.94
CA GLN A 60 2.98 -13.94 2.58
C GLN A 60 2.75 -12.47 2.94
N PRO A 61 2.61 -12.13 4.23
CA PRO A 61 2.40 -10.75 4.67
C PRO A 61 3.69 -9.94 4.47
N PHE A 62 3.58 -8.62 4.62
CA PHE A 62 4.71 -7.69 4.54
C PHE A 62 4.60 -6.58 5.58
N HIS A 63 5.74 -5.99 5.93
CA HIS A 63 5.83 -5.02 7.02
C HIS A 63 6.04 -3.59 6.53
N VAL A 64 6.48 -3.43 5.29
CA VAL A 64 6.64 -2.12 4.65
C VAL A 64 6.04 -2.13 3.27
N ALA A 65 5.46 -1.01 2.87
CA ALA A 65 5.00 -0.78 1.51
C ALA A 65 5.04 0.71 1.17
N ALA A 66 5.31 1.03 -0.09
CA ALA A 66 5.10 2.37 -0.62
C ALA A 66 4.50 2.30 -2.03
N PRO A 67 3.44 3.09 -2.30
CA PRO A 67 2.91 3.25 -3.64
C PRO A 67 3.84 4.10 -4.50
N PHE A 68 3.83 3.86 -5.81
CA PHE A 68 4.54 4.66 -6.80
C PHE A 68 3.89 4.54 -8.16
N GLU A 69 4.14 5.53 -9.02
CA GLU A 69 3.61 5.58 -10.38
C GLU A 69 4.75 5.40 -11.39
N VAL A 70 4.47 4.66 -12.47
CA VAL A 70 5.34 4.55 -13.65
C VAL A 70 4.45 4.53 -14.88
N ASN A 71 4.65 5.48 -15.80
CA ASN A 71 3.89 5.59 -17.06
C ASN A 71 2.37 5.57 -16.84
N SER A 72 1.87 6.38 -15.90
CA SER A 72 0.44 6.46 -15.55
C SER A 72 -0.18 5.17 -15.03
N LYS A 73 0.65 4.21 -14.61
CA LYS A 73 0.22 3.01 -13.91
C LYS A 73 0.70 3.05 -12.48
N LEU A 74 -0.22 2.74 -11.57
CA LEU A 74 0.05 2.75 -10.15
C LEU A 74 0.46 1.35 -9.68
N TYR A 75 1.53 1.29 -8.91
CA TYR A 75 2.02 0.10 -8.27
C TYR A 75 2.29 0.38 -6.79
N TYR A 76 2.60 -0.66 -6.05
CA TYR A 76 3.30 -0.51 -4.78
C TYR A 76 4.43 -1.52 -4.67
N TYR A 77 5.53 -1.09 -4.07
CA TYR A 77 6.61 -1.96 -3.63
C TYR A 77 6.30 -2.41 -2.21
N THR A 78 6.69 -3.63 -1.87
CA THR A 78 6.57 -4.13 -0.52
C THR A 78 7.63 -5.15 -0.16
N GLN A 79 7.95 -5.26 1.14
CA GLN A 79 8.88 -6.25 1.68
C GLN A 79 8.40 -6.88 2.99
N ASN A 80 8.57 -8.20 3.10
CA ASN A 80 8.53 -8.92 4.36
C ASN A 80 9.90 -8.84 5.04
N LEU A 81 10.00 -8.18 6.19
CA LEU A 81 11.24 -8.01 6.93
C LEU A 81 11.79 -9.29 7.57
N ASP A 82 10.98 -10.32 7.79
CA ASP A 82 11.46 -11.60 8.34
C ASP A 82 12.11 -12.44 7.24
N THR A 83 11.38 -12.61 6.11
CA THR A 83 11.80 -13.48 5.01
C THR A 83 12.66 -12.76 3.96
N LYS A 84 12.77 -11.44 4.04
CA LYS A 84 13.42 -10.53 3.08
C LYS A 84 12.84 -10.52 1.66
N PHE A 85 11.85 -11.37 1.40
CA PHE A 85 11.04 -11.40 0.20
C PHE A 85 10.36 -10.05 -0.06
N TRP A 86 10.43 -9.60 -1.31
CA TRP A 86 9.80 -8.40 -1.79
C TRP A 86 9.07 -8.66 -3.10
N TYR A 87 8.07 -7.83 -3.39
CA TYR A 87 7.39 -7.84 -4.68
C TYR A 87 6.82 -6.47 -5.03
N ILE A 88 6.51 -6.31 -6.31
CA ILE A 88 5.77 -5.15 -6.84
C ILE A 88 4.43 -5.65 -7.34
N GLN A 89 3.36 -4.94 -7.00
CA GLN A 89 2.01 -5.28 -7.43
C GLN A 89 1.25 -4.05 -7.91
N GLU A 90 0.49 -4.22 -8.97
CA GLU A 90 -0.32 -3.16 -9.59
C GLU A 90 -1.58 -2.85 -8.76
N LEU A 91 -1.96 -1.58 -8.74
CA LEU A 91 -3.22 -1.08 -8.21
C LEU A 91 -4.08 -0.61 -9.38
N LEU A 92 -5.31 -1.09 -9.45
CA LEU A 92 -6.18 -0.90 -10.61
C LEU A 92 -7.33 0.07 -10.31
N PRO A 93 -7.91 0.68 -11.36
CA PRO A 93 -9.14 1.46 -11.26
C PRO A 93 -10.25 0.74 -10.48
N GLY A 94 -11.05 1.54 -9.77
CA GLY A 94 -12.10 1.03 -8.88
C GLY A 94 -11.57 0.47 -7.56
N GLY A 95 -10.34 0.80 -7.17
CA GLY A 95 -9.74 0.37 -5.90
C GLY A 95 -9.55 -1.14 -5.83
N ARG A 96 -9.02 -1.73 -6.92
CA ARG A 96 -8.83 -3.19 -7.02
C ARG A 96 -7.36 -3.56 -7.02
N MET A 97 -7.08 -4.79 -6.58
CA MET A 97 -5.74 -5.36 -6.61
C MET A 97 -5.44 -5.95 -7.99
N GLY A 98 -4.32 -5.53 -8.59
CA GLY A 98 -3.83 -6.04 -9.87
C GLY A 98 -2.87 -7.22 -9.74
N LYS A 99 -2.14 -7.50 -10.82
CA LYS A 99 -1.16 -8.60 -10.86
C LYS A 99 0.13 -8.21 -10.15
N LYS A 100 0.84 -9.21 -9.62
CA LYS A 100 2.23 -9.04 -9.18
C LYS A 100 3.11 -8.95 -10.42
N SER A 101 3.83 -7.85 -10.56
CA SER A 101 4.67 -7.57 -11.73
C SER A 101 6.00 -8.31 -11.63
N VAL A 102 6.61 -8.30 -10.45
CA VAL A 102 7.92 -8.92 -10.19
C VAL A 102 8.09 -9.21 -8.70
N ASN A 103 8.99 -10.11 -8.35
CA ASN A 103 9.35 -10.44 -6.98
C ASN A 103 10.81 -10.87 -6.88
N GLY A 104 11.33 -10.90 -5.66
CA GLY A 104 12.67 -11.37 -5.35
C GLY A 104 12.91 -11.46 -3.85
N ASN A 105 14.15 -11.73 -3.47
CA ASN A 105 14.61 -11.65 -2.08
C ASN A 105 15.80 -10.71 -2.01
N TRP A 106 15.78 -9.78 -1.06
CA TRP A 106 16.97 -9.00 -0.73
C TRP A 106 17.81 -9.74 0.31
N ILE A 107 19.07 -9.35 0.43
CA ILE A 107 19.95 -9.85 1.51
C ILE A 107 19.47 -9.28 2.85
N ASN A 108 19.08 -7.99 2.87
CA ASN A 108 18.67 -7.28 4.07
C ASN A 108 17.18 -6.94 4.07
N GLY A 109 16.65 -6.67 5.27
CA GLY A 109 15.33 -6.07 5.43
C GLY A 109 15.48 -4.55 5.53
N TYR A 110 14.59 -3.83 4.88
CA TYR A 110 14.57 -2.37 4.89
C TYR A 110 13.29 -1.89 5.55
N ASP A 111 13.38 -1.57 6.84
CA ASP A 111 12.26 -1.14 7.67
C ASP A 111 11.84 0.32 7.40
N VAL A 112 12.75 1.12 6.86
CA VAL A 112 12.48 2.47 6.35
C VAL A 112 12.51 2.47 4.82
N LEU A 113 11.37 2.85 4.23
CA LEU A 113 11.17 2.86 2.79
C LEU A 113 10.34 4.07 2.35
N PHE A 114 10.77 4.76 1.31
CA PHE A 114 9.99 5.80 0.64
C PHE A 114 10.30 5.84 -0.86
N VAL A 115 9.41 6.48 -1.61
CA VAL A 115 9.55 6.67 -3.05
C VAL A 115 9.71 8.15 -3.33
N SER A 116 10.61 8.49 -4.24
CA SER A 116 10.72 9.84 -4.78
C SER A 116 10.75 9.78 -6.30
N GLU A 117 10.13 10.78 -6.92
CA GLU A 117 10.31 11.04 -8.34
C GLU A 117 11.48 12.00 -8.54
N ILE A 118 12.39 11.66 -9.45
CA ILE A 118 13.55 12.47 -9.83
C ILE A 118 13.65 12.39 -11.35
N GLU A 119 13.59 13.51 -12.05
CA GLU A 119 13.69 13.56 -13.52
C GLU A 119 12.73 12.58 -14.22
N GLU A 120 11.44 12.61 -13.83
CA GLU A 120 10.36 11.76 -14.38
C GLU A 120 10.55 10.25 -14.15
N LYS A 121 11.45 9.87 -13.24
CA LYS A 121 11.70 8.48 -12.84
C LYS A 121 11.39 8.28 -11.37
N SER A 122 10.65 7.22 -11.07
CA SER A 122 10.37 6.79 -9.71
C SER A 122 11.53 5.97 -9.14
N TYR A 123 12.04 6.38 -7.99
CA TYR A 123 13.09 5.71 -7.24
C TYR A 123 12.58 5.25 -5.88
N VAL A 124 12.89 4.02 -5.50
CA VAL A 124 12.65 3.49 -4.15
C VAL A 124 13.92 3.65 -3.34
N PHE A 125 13.86 4.46 -2.27
CA PHE A 125 14.93 4.60 -1.30
C PHE A 125 14.63 3.73 -0.08
N ALA A 126 15.62 2.96 0.32
CA ALA A 126 15.49 1.97 1.38
C ALA A 126 16.74 2.03 2.26
N LYS A 127 16.54 2.11 3.58
CA LYS A 127 17.63 2.09 4.56
C LYS A 127 17.55 0.84 5.40
N SER A 128 18.68 0.18 5.60
CA SER A 128 18.85 -0.88 6.59
C SER A 128 19.81 -0.39 7.68
N TYR A 129 19.57 -0.80 8.93
CA TYR A 129 20.46 -0.56 10.06
C TYR A 129 21.48 -1.68 10.22
#